data_AF-H1LWQ3-F1
#
_entry.id   AF-H1LWQ3-F1
#
_cell.length_a   1.000
_cell.length_b   1.000
_cell.length_c   1.000
_cell.angle_alpha   90.00
_cell.angle_beta   90.00
_cell.angle_gamma   90.00
#
_symmetry.space_group_name_H-M   'P 1'
#
loop_
_entity.id
_entity.type
_entity.pdbx_description
1 polymer ?
#
loop_
_entity_poly.entity_id
_entity_poly.type
_entity_poly.pdbx_seq_one_letter_code
_entity_poly.pdbx_strand_id
1 'polypeptide(L)'
;MKAKERIIQFGEGGFLRGFVDYFFQKLNDKGLFEGSVVVVQPIKTGMCEMLEAQNCEYNLFLRGVDNGKVVDEHTHIDVISRCINPYEDYEGYLSLAKNPDFRFIVSNTTEAGIVYEDDNKLSDSPANSFPAKLTALLYERFKAGLPGFIILSCELIDHNGEELLKCCKQYACKWELGADFASWLEKENSFCSTLVDRIVTGFPRDEHKSLEERIGQTDNMMDTAEIFHLWVIQGNHEDELPLQKAGFNVVFDR
;
A
#
# COMPACT_ATOMS: atom_id res chain seq x y z
N MET A 1 -22.96 0.06 -3.90
CA MET A 1 -22.00 0.93 -4.62
C MET A 1 -20.61 0.50 -4.17
N LYS A 2 -19.64 0.35 -5.08
CA LYS A 2 -18.25 0.11 -4.67
C LYS A 2 -17.76 1.33 -3.87
N ALA A 3 -17.00 1.10 -2.79
CA ALA A 3 -16.44 2.17 -1.97
C ALA A 3 -15.54 3.10 -2.82
N LYS A 4 -15.35 4.34 -2.35
CA LYS A 4 -14.49 5.31 -3.05
C LYS A 4 -13.04 4.84 -3.03
N GLU A 5 -12.32 5.00 -4.15
CA GLU A 5 -10.87 4.76 -4.17
C GLU A 5 -10.15 5.84 -3.35
N ARG A 6 -9.58 5.44 -2.19
CA ARG A 6 -8.94 6.36 -1.24
C ARG A 6 -7.47 6.04 -0.97
N ILE A 7 -7.03 4.84 -1.36
CA ILE A 7 -5.67 4.35 -1.15
C ILE A 7 -5.03 3.94 -2.48
N ILE A 8 -3.80 4.39 -2.71
CA ILE A 8 -2.92 3.87 -3.77
C ILE A 8 -1.89 2.97 -3.08
N GLN A 9 -1.82 1.70 -3.48
CA GLN A 9 -0.92 0.72 -2.90
C GLN A 9 0.16 0.34 -3.90
N PHE A 10 1.43 0.62 -3.61
CA PHE A 10 2.56 0.17 -4.41
C PHE A 10 3.07 -1.17 -3.89
N GLY A 11 2.84 -2.21 -4.68
CA GLY A 11 3.16 -3.58 -4.31
C GLY A 11 1.91 -4.42 -4.06
N GLU A 12 1.96 -5.65 -4.56
CA GLU A 12 0.91 -6.65 -4.46
C GLU A 12 1.39 -7.91 -3.72
N GLY A 13 2.52 -7.81 -3.02
CA GLY A 13 3.14 -8.93 -2.31
C GLY A 13 2.32 -9.41 -1.10
N GLY A 14 2.66 -10.61 -0.61
CA GLY A 14 1.95 -11.24 0.50
C GLY A 14 1.96 -10.41 1.77
N PHE A 15 3.05 -9.68 2.07
CA PHE A 15 3.09 -8.84 3.26
C PHE A 15 1.97 -7.80 3.30
N LEU A 16 1.75 -7.03 2.23
CA LEU A 16 0.67 -6.03 2.20
C LEU A 16 -0.71 -6.69 2.28
N ARG A 17 -0.90 -7.81 1.57
CA ARG A 17 -2.15 -8.57 1.62
C ARG A 17 -2.47 -9.14 3.00
N GLY A 18 -1.44 -9.60 3.71
CA GLY A 18 -1.51 -10.16 5.04
C GLY A 18 -1.42 -9.14 6.17
N PHE A 19 -1.19 -7.85 5.87
CA PHE A 19 -1.00 -6.81 6.87
C PHE A 19 -1.81 -5.55 6.58
N VAL A 20 -1.46 -4.76 5.56
CA VAL A 20 -2.07 -3.45 5.28
C VAL A 20 -3.52 -3.59 4.83
N ASP A 21 -3.79 -4.47 3.86
CA ASP A 21 -5.13 -4.70 3.33
C ASP A 21 -6.10 -5.19 4.42
N TYR A 22 -5.60 -5.98 5.37
CA TYR A 22 -6.35 -6.42 6.54
C TYR A 22 -6.83 -5.24 7.41
N PHE A 23 -6.00 -4.23 7.66
CA PHE A 23 -6.42 -3.08 8.46
C PHE A 23 -7.53 -2.29 7.76
N PHE A 24 -7.39 -2.01 6.45
CA PHE A 24 -8.42 -1.30 5.71
C PHE A 24 -9.72 -2.10 5.61
N GLN A 25 -9.65 -3.42 5.40
CA GLN A 25 -10.83 -4.29 5.44
C GLN A 25 -11.55 -4.17 6.78
N LYS A 26 -10.84 -4.38 7.89
CA LYS A 26 -11.44 -4.37 9.21
C LYS A 26 -11.94 -2.99 9.65
N LEU A 27 -11.34 -1.91 9.15
CA LEU A 27 -11.85 -0.56 9.36
C LEU A 27 -13.19 -0.35 8.63
N ASN A 28 -13.30 -0.81 7.38
CA ASN A 28 -14.56 -0.79 6.61
C ASN A 28 -15.63 -1.67 7.28
N ASP A 29 -15.28 -2.90 7.71
CA ASP A 29 -16.20 -3.81 8.42
C ASP A 29 -16.78 -3.19 9.69
N LYS A 30 -15.99 -2.34 10.38
CA LYS A 30 -16.39 -1.61 11.58
C LYS A 30 -17.10 -0.28 11.28
N GLY A 31 -17.25 0.11 10.02
CA GLY A 31 -17.80 1.41 9.62
C GLY A 31 -16.96 2.61 10.08
N LEU A 32 -15.66 2.40 10.34
CA LEU A 32 -14.72 3.43 10.78
C LEU A 32 -13.95 4.05 9.61
N PHE A 33 -14.01 3.42 8.45
CA PHE A 33 -13.47 3.92 7.20
C PHE A 33 -14.48 3.66 6.08
N GLU A 34 -14.34 4.41 5.00
CA GLU A 34 -15.11 4.21 3.78
C GLU A 34 -14.15 4.45 2.61
N GLY A 35 -13.55 3.39 2.10
CA GLY A 35 -12.72 3.47 0.91
C GLY A 35 -12.12 2.15 0.46
N SER A 36 -11.61 2.14 -0.77
CA SER A 36 -10.97 1.00 -1.41
C SER A 36 -9.54 1.32 -1.82
N VAL A 37 -8.80 0.25 -2.12
CA VAL A 37 -7.39 0.25 -2.53
C VAL A 37 -7.29 0.05 -4.04
N VAL A 38 -6.50 0.87 -4.71
CA VAL A 38 -5.99 0.59 -6.06
C VAL A 38 -4.55 0.13 -5.94
N VAL A 39 -4.28 -1.10 -6.37
CA VAL A 39 -2.93 -1.66 -6.35
C VAL A 39 -2.18 -1.27 -7.63
N VAL A 40 -0.97 -0.75 -7.48
CA VAL A 40 -0.05 -0.39 -8.55
C VAL A 40 1.12 -1.37 -8.54
N GLN A 41 1.33 -2.05 -9.67
CA GLN A 41 2.43 -2.99 -9.82
C GLN A 41 3.79 -2.26 -9.79
N PRO A 42 4.71 -2.60 -8.87
CA PRO A 42 5.97 -1.88 -8.73
C PRO A 42 7.01 -2.34 -9.76
N ILE A 43 6.91 -3.57 -10.27
CA ILE A 43 7.84 -4.22 -11.21
C ILE A 43 7.11 -4.78 -12.43
N LYS A 44 7.84 -5.11 -13.50
CA LYS A 44 7.25 -5.52 -14.78
C LYS A 44 6.44 -6.83 -14.71
N THR A 45 6.93 -7.80 -13.93
CA THR A 45 6.26 -9.09 -13.74
C THR A 45 5.79 -9.18 -12.29
N GLY A 46 4.51 -8.93 -12.08
CA GLY A 46 3.88 -8.92 -10.76
C GLY A 46 2.64 -9.81 -10.69
N MET A 47 1.79 -9.56 -9.69
CA MET A 47 0.59 -10.37 -9.43
C MET A 47 -0.74 -9.67 -9.76
N CYS A 48 -0.72 -8.50 -10.40
CA CYS A 48 -1.95 -7.75 -10.72
C CYS A 48 -2.93 -8.58 -11.57
N GLU A 49 -2.44 -9.27 -12.60
CA GLU A 49 -3.28 -10.15 -13.44
C GLU A 49 -3.94 -11.26 -12.62
N MET A 50 -3.22 -11.85 -11.65
CA MET A 50 -3.74 -12.92 -10.81
C MET A 50 -4.80 -12.41 -9.82
N LEU A 51 -4.60 -11.21 -9.25
CA LEU A 51 -5.61 -10.53 -8.45
C LEU A 51 -6.86 -10.25 -9.28
N GLU A 52 -6.73 -9.64 -10.45
CA GLU A 52 -7.86 -9.28 -11.30
C GLU A 52 -8.65 -10.49 -11.82
N ALA A 53 -7.96 -11.62 -12.07
CA ALA A 53 -8.61 -12.88 -12.45
C ALA A 53 -9.61 -13.41 -11.39
N GLN A 54 -9.52 -12.93 -10.15
CA GLN A 54 -10.44 -13.24 -9.05
C GLN A 54 -11.08 -11.98 -8.44
N ASN A 55 -11.37 -10.96 -9.26
CA ASN A 55 -12.03 -9.72 -8.87
C ASN A 55 -11.28 -8.90 -7.79
N CYS A 56 -9.96 -9.13 -7.64
CA CYS A 56 -9.11 -8.58 -6.59
C CYS A 56 -9.52 -8.97 -5.15
N GLU A 57 -10.40 -9.96 -5.00
CA GLU A 57 -10.82 -10.48 -3.70
C GLU A 57 -9.95 -11.67 -3.33
N TYR A 58 -9.67 -11.89 -2.04
CA TYR A 58 -8.93 -13.06 -1.57
C TYR A 58 -9.24 -13.35 -0.10
N ASN A 59 -8.70 -14.44 0.45
CA ASN A 59 -8.94 -14.86 1.82
C ASN A 59 -7.63 -14.84 2.63
N LEU A 60 -7.70 -14.25 3.81
CA LEU A 60 -6.62 -14.19 4.77
C LEU A 60 -6.96 -15.05 5.99
N PHE A 61 -6.05 -15.95 6.35
CA PHE A 61 -6.13 -16.71 7.59
C PHE A 61 -5.08 -16.24 8.59
N LEU A 62 -5.52 -15.73 9.74
CA LEU A 62 -4.67 -15.32 10.84
C LEU A 62 -4.67 -16.38 11.93
N ARG A 63 -3.50 -16.89 12.28
CA ARG A 63 -3.36 -17.99 13.24
C ARG A 63 -2.41 -17.65 14.37
N GLY A 64 -2.62 -18.25 15.53
CA GLY A 64 -1.70 -18.10 16.64
C GLY A 64 -2.35 -18.39 17.98
N VAL A 65 -1.75 -17.83 19.03
CA VAL A 65 -2.28 -17.90 20.38
C VAL A 65 -2.55 -16.48 20.85
N ASP A 66 -3.81 -16.18 21.16
CA ASP A 66 -4.20 -14.93 21.80
C ASP A 66 -4.79 -15.22 23.19
N ASN A 67 -4.24 -14.57 24.21
CA ASN A 67 -4.65 -14.75 25.61
C ASN A 67 -4.76 -16.23 26.04
N GLY A 68 -3.82 -17.06 25.58
CA GLY A 68 -3.76 -18.50 25.88
C GLY A 68 -4.74 -19.38 25.08
N LYS A 69 -5.48 -18.82 24.11
CA LYS A 69 -6.40 -19.55 23.24
C LYS A 69 -5.84 -19.63 21.82
N VAL A 70 -5.97 -20.79 21.21
CA VAL A 70 -5.66 -20.96 19.78
C VAL A 70 -6.68 -20.15 18.97
N VAL A 71 -6.18 -19.30 18.08
CA VAL A 71 -6.98 -18.53 17.12
C VAL A 71 -6.66 -19.00 15.71
N ASP A 72 -7.71 -19.09 14.90
CA ASP A 72 -7.68 -19.32 13.46
C ASP A 72 -8.80 -18.47 12.84
N GLU A 73 -8.50 -17.19 12.67
CA GLU A 73 -9.40 -16.18 12.13
C GLU A 73 -9.36 -16.22 10.60
N HIS A 74 -10.52 -16.21 9.98
CA HIS A 74 -10.68 -16.08 8.55
C HIS A 74 -11.30 -14.71 8.24
N THR A 75 -10.65 -13.96 7.34
CA THR A 75 -11.19 -12.71 6.79
C THR A 75 -11.23 -12.81 5.27
N HIS A 76 -12.39 -12.53 4.70
CA HIS A 76 -12.52 -12.26 3.27
C HIS A 76 -12.11 -10.81 3.01
N ILE A 77 -11.14 -10.60 2.13
CA ILE A 77 -10.63 -9.28 1.76
C ILE A 77 -11.23 -8.90 0.41
N ASP A 78 -12.01 -7.82 0.39
CA ASP A 78 -12.65 -7.23 -0.79
C ASP A 78 -12.35 -5.72 -0.95
N VAL A 79 -11.40 -5.20 -0.16
CA VAL A 79 -11.05 -3.78 -0.15
C VAL A 79 -10.28 -3.33 -1.40
N ILE A 80 -9.67 -4.24 -2.17
CA ILE A 80 -8.97 -3.90 -3.41
C ILE A 80 -10.00 -3.74 -4.53
N SER A 81 -10.15 -2.52 -5.07
CA SER A 81 -11.15 -2.24 -6.11
C SER A 81 -10.72 -2.69 -7.51
N ARG A 82 -9.42 -2.59 -7.80
CA ARG A 82 -8.77 -2.96 -9.07
C ARG A 82 -7.25 -2.87 -8.96
N CYS A 83 -6.56 -3.36 -9.98
CA CYS A 83 -5.12 -3.17 -10.15
C CYS A 83 -4.82 -2.17 -11.28
N ILE A 84 -3.59 -1.65 -11.31
CA ILE A 84 -3.00 -0.95 -12.44
C ILE A 84 -1.60 -1.50 -12.64
N ASN A 85 -1.35 -2.00 -13.85
CA ASN A 85 -0.01 -2.30 -14.32
C ASN A 85 0.53 -1.07 -15.07
N PRO A 86 1.41 -0.24 -14.47
CA PRO A 86 1.90 0.98 -15.11
C PRO A 86 2.79 0.69 -16.34
N TYR A 87 3.25 -0.56 -16.52
CA TYR A 87 4.00 -0.99 -17.71
C TYR A 87 3.09 -1.25 -18.93
N GLU A 88 1.78 -1.32 -18.72
CA GLU A 88 0.77 -1.52 -19.76
C GLU A 88 -0.15 -0.30 -19.90
N ASP A 89 -0.51 0.33 -18.78
CA ASP A 89 -1.38 1.51 -18.70
C ASP A 89 -0.76 2.62 -17.83
N TYR A 90 0.25 3.31 -18.39
CA TYR A 90 0.92 4.40 -17.69
C TYR A 90 0.03 5.64 -17.52
N GLU A 91 -0.84 5.92 -18.49
CA GLU A 91 -1.78 7.06 -18.41
C GLU A 91 -2.86 6.83 -17.35
N GLY A 92 -3.38 5.61 -17.23
CA GLY A 92 -4.28 5.21 -16.14
C GLY A 92 -3.61 5.33 -14.78
N TYR A 93 -2.34 4.92 -14.67
CA TYR A 93 -1.53 5.15 -13.47
C TYR A 93 -1.41 6.64 -13.11
N LEU A 94 -1.00 7.50 -14.04
CA LEU A 94 -0.89 8.95 -13.79
C LEU A 94 -2.25 9.60 -13.50
N SER A 95 -3.34 9.05 -14.04
CA SER A 95 -4.70 9.54 -13.78
C SER A 95 -5.14 9.33 -12.33
N LEU A 96 -4.53 8.41 -11.58
CA LEU A 96 -4.76 8.28 -10.14
C LEU A 96 -4.46 9.60 -9.40
N ALA A 97 -3.43 10.34 -9.82
CA ALA A 97 -3.04 11.60 -9.20
C ALA A 97 -4.15 12.66 -9.20
N LYS A 98 -5.05 12.58 -10.20
CA LYS A 98 -6.10 13.57 -10.48
C LYS A 98 -7.40 13.30 -9.73
N ASN A 99 -7.53 12.15 -9.07
CA ASN A 99 -8.72 11.84 -8.28
C ASN A 99 -8.59 12.46 -6.87
N PRO A 100 -9.50 13.38 -6.48
CA PRO A 100 -9.45 14.06 -5.19
C PRO A 100 -9.82 13.16 -3.99
N ASP A 101 -10.47 12.01 -4.22
CA ASP A 101 -10.83 11.09 -3.14
C ASP A 101 -9.61 10.30 -2.60
N PHE A 102 -8.53 10.15 -3.38
CA PHE A 102 -7.29 9.54 -2.88
C PHE A 102 -6.64 10.42 -1.80
N ARG A 103 -6.34 9.78 -0.67
CA ARG A 103 -5.72 10.42 0.49
C ARG A 103 -4.47 9.70 1.00
N PHE A 104 -4.41 8.39 0.83
CA PHE A 104 -3.32 7.56 1.33
C PHE A 104 -2.52 6.93 0.19
N ILE A 105 -1.21 6.82 0.41
CA ILE A 105 -0.33 5.95 -0.35
C ILE A 105 0.30 4.98 0.64
N VAL A 106 0.31 3.68 0.32
CA VAL A 106 1.02 2.65 1.09
C VAL A 106 2.01 1.96 0.15
N SER A 107 3.18 1.57 0.65
CA SER A 107 4.18 0.86 -0.16
C SER A 107 4.83 -0.30 0.58
N ASN A 108 5.09 -1.38 -0.14
CA ASN A 108 6.11 -2.35 0.22
C ASN A 108 6.70 -2.89 -1.09
N THR A 109 7.84 -2.34 -1.44
CA THR A 109 8.56 -2.64 -2.68
C THR A 109 9.85 -3.42 -2.41
N THR A 110 9.93 -4.11 -1.27
CA THR A 110 11.12 -4.74 -0.66
C THR A 110 12.16 -3.73 -0.17
N GLU A 111 13.19 -4.19 0.55
CA GLU A 111 14.29 -3.39 1.08
C GLU A 111 15.13 -2.74 -0.03
N ALA A 112 15.13 -3.34 -1.23
CA ALA A 112 15.78 -2.79 -2.42
C ALA A 112 14.88 -1.81 -3.20
N GLY A 113 13.66 -1.55 -2.73
CA GLY A 113 12.65 -0.78 -3.46
C GLY A 113 12.82 0.73 -3.37
N ILE A 114 13.20 1.25 -2.19
CA ILE A 114 13.46 2.68 -1.98
C ILE A 114 14.93 2.97 -2.31
N VAL A 115 15.18 3.18 -3.60
CA VAL A 115 16.52 3.49 -4.13
C VAL A 115 16.42 4.59 -5.19
N TYR A 116 17.36 5.53 -5.13
CA TYR A 116 17.60 6.49 -6.20
C TYR A 116 18.47 5.83 -7.29
N GLU A 117 18.01 5.83 -8.53
CA GLU A 117 18.79 5.40 -9.70
C GLU A 117 18.85 6.55 -10.72
N ASP A 118 20.07 6.96 -11.04
CA ASP A 118 20.34 8.17 -11.83
C ASP A 118 19.91 8.09 -13.30
N ASP A 119 19.65 6.89 -13.82
CA ASP A 119 19.21 6.68 -15.20
C ASP A 119 17.71 6.93 -15.43
N ASN A 120 16.90 6.99 -14.35
CA ASN A 120 15.48 7.31 -14.43
C ASN A 120 15.23 8.76 -14.90
N LYS A 121 14.31 8.90 -15.86
CA LYS A 121 13.86 10.17 -16.44
C LYS A 121 12.37 10.36 -16.24
N LEU A 122 11.93 11.61 -16.11
CA LEU A 122 10.50 11.95 -16.06
C LEU A 122 9.74 11.45 -17.31
N SER A 123 10.41 11.38 -18.46
CA SER A 123 9.83 10.88 -19.71
C SER A 123 9.66 9.36 -19.76
N ASP A 124 10.19 8.61 -18.80
CA ASP A 124 10.04 7.17 -18.74
C ASP A 124 8.59 6.81 -18.40
N SER A 125 8.08 5.74 -19.03
CA SER A 125 6.67 5.36 -18.98
C SER A 125 6.53 3.85 -18.77
N PRO A 126 6.68 3.33 -17.54
CA PRO A 126 7.03 4.04 -16.31
C PRO A 126 8.53 4.12 -16.08
N ALA A 127 8.95 4.97 -15.15
CA ALA A 127 10.28 4.91 -14.55
C ALA A 127 10.53 3.55 -13.88
N ASN A 128 11.80 3.11 -13.80
CA ASN A 128 12.19 1.82 -13.25
C ASN A 128 12.03 1.76 -11.72
N SER A 129 12.61 2.71 -10.99
CA SER A 129 12.57 2.69 -9.52
C SER A 129 11.22 3.14 -8.95
N PHE A 130 10.83 2.61 -7.78
CA PHE A 130 9.60 3.02 -7.12
C PHE A 130 9.58 4.52 -6.76
N PRO A 131 10.62 5.11 -6.16
CA PRO A 131 10.61 6.54 -5.84
C PRO A 131 10.50 7.43 -7.08
N ALA A 132 11.04 7.01 -8.24
CA ALA A 132 10.84 7.74 -9.50
C ALA A 132 9.38 7.69 -9.96
N LYS A 133 8.76 6.49 -9.99
CA LYS A 133 7.33 6.35 -10.31
C LYS A 133 6.47 7.24 -9.40
N LEU A 134 6.72 7.22 -8.10
CA LEU A 134 6.00 8.02 -7.12
C LEU A 134 6.19 9.52 -7.38
N THR A 135 7.41 9.96 -7.65
CA THR A 135 7.69 11.39 -7.94
C THR A 135 6.91 11.89 -9.15
N ALA A 136 6.80 11.08 -10.21
CA ALA A 136 5.99 11.43 -11.39
C ALA A 136 4.50 11.55 -11.05
N LEU A 137 3.94 10.62 -10.26
CA LEU A 137 2.56 10.68 -9.78
C LEU A 137 2.29 11.92 -8.92
N LEU A 138 3.19 12.21 -7.98
CA LEU A 138 3.10 13.38 -7.10
C LEU A 138 3.17 14.69 -7.92
N TYR A 139 4.00 14.73 -8.96
CA TYR A 139 4.07 15.88 -9.84
C TYR A 139 2.78 16.09 -10.64
N GLU A 140 2.14 15.03 -11.14
CA GLU A 140 0.82 15.13 -11.75
C GLU A 140 -0.24 15.66 -10.78
N ARG A 141 -0.19 15.24 -9.51
CA ARG A 141 -1.14 15.71 -8.49
C ARG A 141 -0.94 17.18 -8.15
N PHE A 142 0.31 17.61 -8.04
CA PHE A 142 0.66 19.00 -7.88
C PHE A 142 0.13 19.85 -9.05
N LYS A 143 0.34 19.42 -10.30
CA LYS A 143 -0.20 20.11 -11.48
C LYS A 143 -1.73 20.18 -11.50
N ALA A 144 -2.40 19.19 -10.90
CA ALA A 144 -3.85 19.20 -10.74
C ALA A 144 -4.34 20.14 -9.62
N GLY A 145 -3.43 20.75 -8.84
CA GLY A 145 -3.77 21.67 -7.75
C GLY A 145 -4.45 20.98 -6.55
N LEU A 146 -4.22 19.68 -6.38
CA LEU A 146 -4.81 18.88 -5.30
C LEU A 146 -3.89 18.82 -4.07
N PRO A 147 -4.45 18.63 -2.85
CA PRO A 147 -3.66 18.45 -1.64
C PRO A 147 -2.84 17.16 -1.69
N GLY A 148 -1.71 17.13 -0.99
CA GLY A 148 -0.84 15.96 -0.96
C GLY A 148 -1.42 14.76 -0.20
N PHE A 149 -0.58 13.74 -0.03
CA PHE A 149 -0.95 12.44 0.54
C PHE A 149 -0.36 12.21 1.92
N ILE A 150 -0.97 11.29 2.67
CA ILE A 150 -0.32 10.58 3.77
C ILE A 150 0.31 9.32 3.17
N ILE A 151 1.63 9.22 3.22
CA ILE A 151 2.43 8.18 2.57
C ILE A 151 3.03 7.29 3.66
N LEU A 152 2.61 6.03 3.70
CA LEU A 152 3.00 5.03 4.69
C LEU A 152 3.94 4.02 4.04
N SER A 153 5.24 4.21 4.21
CA SER A 153 6.26 3.26 3.72
C SER A 153 6.40 2.09 4.67
N CYS A 154 6.13 0.87 4.19
CA CYS A 154 6.21 -0.37 4.95
C CYS A 154 7.44 -1.22 4.57
N GLU A 155 8.40 -0.66 3.82
CA GLU A 155 9.69 -1.29 3.55
C GLU A 155 10.52 -1.47 4.83
N LEU A 156 11.24 -2.59 4.97
CA LEU A 156 12.08 -2.89 6.13
C LEU A 156 13.45 -2.20 6.06
N ILE A 157 13.43 -0.88 5.98
CA ILE A 157 14.62 -0.02 6.06
C ILE A 157 14.42 1.05 7.14
N ASP A 158 15.52 1.45 7.78
CA ASP A 158 15.49 2.51 8.79
C ASP A 158 15.01 3.83 8.18
N HIS A 159 14.12 4.55 8.87
CA HIS A 159 13.58 5.83 8.42
C HIS A 159 13.05 5.79 6.98
N ASN A 160 12.35 4.71 6.61
CA ASN A 160 11.84 4.45 5.25
C ASN A 160 11.07 5.62 4.62
N GLY A 161 10.24 6.35 5.38
CA GLY A 161 9.54 7.53 4.90
C GLY A 161 10.48 8.69 4.57
N GLU A 162 11.48 8.94 5.42
CA GLU A 162 12.49 9.99 5.19
C GLU A 162 13.39 9.67 3.99
N GLU A 163 13.81 8.41 3.84
CA GLU A 163 14.61 7.98 2.69
C GLU A 163 13.81 8.05 1.38
N LEU A 164 12.50 7.72 1.42
CA LEU A 164 11.61 7.91 0.27
C LEU A 164 11.49 9.39 -0.11
N LEU A 165 11.23 10.28 0.86
CA LEU A 165 11.19 11.73 0.62
C LEU A 165 12.50 12.23 0.01
N LYS A 166 13.64 11.78 0.54
CA LYS A 166 14.97 12.13 0.01
C LYS A 166 15.12 11.73 -1.45
N CYS A 167 14.74 10.49 -1.81
CA CYS A 167 14.75 10.05 -3.21
C CYS A 167 13.84 10.92 -4.09
N CYS A 168 12.62 11.23 -3.63
CA CYS A 168 11.70 12.08 -4.37
C CYS A 168 12.24 13.51 -4.57
N LYS A 169 12.91 14.09 -3.57
CA LYS A 169 13.57 15.40 -3.69
C LYS A 169 14.73 15.37 -4.69
N GLN A 170 15.49 14.28 -4.74
CA GLN A 170 16.56 14.11 -5.72
C GLN A 170 15.99 14.07 -7.14
N TYR A 171 14.91 13.34 -7.38
CA TYR A 171 14.24 13.34 -8.70
C TYR A 171 13.60 14.69 -9.04
N ALA A 172 12.97 15.37 -8.08
CA ALA A 172 12.42 16.70 -8.29
C ALA A 172 13.49 17.71 -8.75
N CYS A 173 14.69 17.63 -8.16
CA CYS A 173 15.85 18.42 -8.56
C CYS A 173 16.37 18.01 -9.95
N LYS A 174 16.62 16.70 -10.16
CA LYS A 174 17.16 16.15 -11.40
C LYS A 174 16.27 16.45 -12.62
N TRP A 175 14.95 16.36 -12.44
CA TRP A 175 13.98 16.58 -13.50
C TRP A 175 13.52 18.05 -13.61
N GLU A 176 14.16 18.96 -12.86
CA GLU A 176 13.91 20.39 -12.89
C GLU A 176 12.42 20.76 -12.69
N LEU A 177 11.73 20.07 -11.76
CA LEU A 177 10.28 20.20 -11.54
C LEU A 177 9.84 21.53 -10.90
N GLY A 178 10.78 22.43 -10.61
CA GLY A 178 10.54 23.76 -10.07
C GLY A 178 10.44 23.82 -8.54
N ALA A 179 10.69 25.01 -8.00
CA ALA A 179 10.70 25.26 -6.56
C ALA A 179 9.32 25.10 -5.91
N ASP A 180 8.24 25.38 -6.65
CA ASP A 180 6.88 25.26 -6.15
C ASP A 180 6.53 23.78 -5.89
N PHE A 181 6.90 22.87 -6.80
CA PHE A 181 6.72 21.44 -6.57
C PHE A 181 7.57 20.95 -5.40
N ALA A 182 8.83 21.37 -5.30
CA ALA A 182 9.68 20.99 -4.17
C ALA A 182 9.09 21.45 -2.82
N SER A 183 8.56 22.67 -2.75
CA SER A 183 7.87 23.15 -1.54
C SER A 183 6.57 22.39 -1.28
N TRP A 184 5.80 22.03 -2.31
CA TRP A 184 4.58 21.26 -2.17
C TRP A 184 4.88 19.84 -1.67
N LEU A 185 5.93 19.21 -2.20
CA LEU A 185 6.38 17.87 -1.82
C LEU A 185 6.62 17.77 -0.31
N GLU A 186 7.26 18.77 0.28
CA GLU A 186 7.59 18.79 1.71
C GLU A 186 6.43 19.25 2.63
N LYS A 187 5.58 20.17 2.16
CA LYS A 187 4.57 20.80 3.02
C LYS A 187 3.21 20.12 2.96
N GLU A 188 2.84 19.58 1.81
CA GLU A 188 1.50 19.05 1.57
C GLU A 188 1.43 17.53 1.73
N ASN A 189 2.58 16.85 1.81
CA ASN A 189 2.65 15.40 1.97
C ASN A 189 3.26 15.03 3.31
N SER A 190 2.75 13.96 3.91
CA SER A 190 3.33 13.34 5.10
C SER A 190 4.01 12.04 4.67
N PHE A 191 5.34 12.06 4.55
CA PHE A 191 6.14 10.86 4.34
C PHE A 191 6.42 10.20 5.69
N CYS A 192 5.51 9.33 6.12
CA CYS A 192 5.57 8.69 7.42
C CYS A 192 6.56 7.54 7.38
N SER A 193 7.62 7.63 8.20
CA SER A 193 8.39 6.44 8.51
C SER A 193 7.55 5.46 9.33
N THR A 194 7.63 4.16 9.03
CA THR A 194 6.90 3.13 9.78
C THR A 194 7.78 1.97 10.21
N LEU A 195 7.42 1.36 11.34
CA LEU A 195 7.89 0.04 11.74
C LEU A 195 6.70 -0.91 11.67
N VAL A 196 6.87 -1.99 10.91
CA VAL A 196 5.85 -3.02 10.76
C VAL A 196 6.37 -4.34 11.30
N ASP A 197 5.52 -5.06 12.01
CA ASP A 197 5.84 -6.38 12.53
C ASP A 197 4.62 -7.30 12.47
N ARG A 198 4.74 -8.36 11.68
CA ARG A 198 3.83 -9.50 11.58
C ARG A 198 4.54 -10.55 10.74
N ILE A 199 4.60 -11.79 11.21
CA ILE A 199 5.00 -12.91 10.38
C ILE A 199 3.87 -13.20 9.37
N VAL A 200 4.15 -12.95 8.09
CA VAL A 200 3.29 -13.33 6.97
C VAL A 200 3.93 -14.52 6.26
N THR A 201 3.30 -15.68 6.35
CA THR A 201 3.78 -16.93 5.74
C THR A 201 3.47 -17.03 4.26
N GLY A 202 2.55 -16.21 3.75
CA GLY A 202 2.22 -16.16 2.33
C GLY A 202 1.20 -17.21 1.92
N PHE A 203 1.20 -17.53 0.62
CA PHE A 203 0.30 -18.50 0.03
C PHE A 203 0.50 -19.92 0.63
N PRO A 204 -0.55 -20.53 1.21
CA PRO A 204 -0.40 -21.74 2.02
C PRO A 204 -0.39 -23.02 1.17
N ARG A 205 0.70 -23.25 0.41
CA ARG A 205 0.81 -24.32 -0.60
C ARG A 205 0.40 -25.72 -0.11
N ASP A 206 0.79 -26.08 1.12
CA ASP A 206 0.59 -27.44 1.65
C ASP A 206 -0.85 -27.72 2.11
N GLU A 207 -1.63 -26.66 2.40
CA GLU A 207 -3.01 -26.75 2.90
C GLU A 207 -4.02 -26.00 2.01
N HIS A 208 -3.56 -25.46 0.89
CA HIS A 208 -4.38 -24.63 -0.01
C HIS A 208 -5.70 -25.32 -0.37
N LYS A 209 -5.66 -26.59 -0.76
CA LYS A 209 -6.87 -27.37 -1.07
C LYS A 209 -7.84 -27.52 0.10
N SER A 210 -7.34 -27.78 1.30
CA SER A 210 -8.22 -27.94 2.47
C SER A 210 -8.83 -26.61 2.88
N LEU A 211 -8.12 -25.50 2.68
CA LEU A 211 -8.66 -24.17 2.89
C LEU A 211 -9.69 -23.80 1.82
N GLU A 212 -9.46 -24.10 0.54
CA GLU A 212 -10.46 -23.94 -0.53
C GLU A 212 -11.74 -24.73 -0.23
N GLU A 213 -11.61 -25.98 0.23
CA GLU A 213 -12.75 -26.79 0.67
C GLU A 213 -13.48 -26.15 1.85
N ARG A 214 -12.75 -25.56 2.81
CA ARG A 214 -13.33 -24.86 3.97
C ARG A 214 -14.11 -23.61 3.58
N ILE A 215 -13.60 -22.82 2.63
CA ILE A 215 -14.27 -21.58 2.18
C ILE A 215 -15.27 -21.81 1.04
N GLY A 216 -15.24 -22.99 0.41
CA GLY A 216 -16.15 -23.37 -0.67
C GLY A 216 -15.85 -22.70 -2.01
N GLN A 217 -14.65 -22.16 -2.21
CA GLN A 217 -14.25 -21.49 -3.44
C GLN A 217 -12.76 -21.64 -3.72
N THR A 218 -12.38 -21.53 -5.00
CA THR A 218 -10.99 -21.43 -5.41
C THR A 218 -10.43 -20.04 -5.08
N ASP A 219 -9.21 -19.98 -4.58
CA ASP A 219 -8.54 -18.73 -4.26
C ASP A 219 -7.03 -18.85 -4.51
N ASN A 220 -6.55 -18.22 -5.57
CA ASN A 220 -5.13 -18.26 -5.97
C ASN A 220 -4.29 -17.16 -5.31
N MET A 221 -4.92 -16.28 -4.54
CA MET A 221 -4.29 -15.14 -3.87
C MET A 221 -4.38 -15.24 -2.34
N MET A 222 -4.82 -16.39 -1.83
CA MET A 222 -4.92 -16.70 -0.41
C MET A 222 -3.62 -16.38 0.32
N ASP A 223 -3.75 -15.85 1.54
CA ASP A 223 -2.61 -15.50 2.37
C ASP A 223 -2.79 -16.02 3.80
N THR A 224 -1.67 -16.25 4.46
CA THR A 224 -1.62 -16.71 5.83
C THR A 224 -0.62 -15.89 6.62
N ALA A 225 -0.98 -15.56 7.85
CA ALA A 225 -0.12 -14.82 8.74
C ALA A 225 -0.42 -15.17 10.20
N GLU A 226 0.43 -14.68 11.10
CA GLU A 226 0.13 -14.76 12.53
C GLU A 226 -0.90 -13.70 12.96
N ILE A 227 -1.56 -13.93 14.09
CA ILE A 227 -2.51 -12.96 14.66
C ILE A 227 -1.82 -11.71 15.22
N PHE A 228 -0.59 -11.86 15.71
CA PHE A 228 0.19 -10.75 16.21
C PHE A 228 0.43 -9.71 15.10
N HIS A 229 0.43 -8.45 15.51
CA HIS A 229 0.84 -7.35 14.65
C HIS A 229 1.32 -6.19 15.51
N LEU A 230 2.20 -5.37 14.94
CA LEU A 230 2.53 -4.03 15.40
C LEU A 230 2.71 -3.14 14.18
N TRP A 231 2.10 -1.95 14.22
CA TRP A 231 2.37 -0.89 13.25
C TRP A 231 2.71 0.40 13.99
N VAL A 232 3.97 0.81 13.97
CA VAL A 232 4.39 2.12 14.44
C VAL A 232 4.42 3.07 13.25
N ILE A 233 3.77 4.22 13.36
CA ILE A 233 3.63 5.19 12.27
C ILE A 233 4.10 6.56 12.78
N GLN A 234 5.08 7.15 12.11
CA GLN A 234 5.51 8.53 12.38
C GLN A 234 4.40 9.52 12.00
N GLY A 235 4.17 10.51 12.86
CA GLY A 235 3.07 11.46 12.78
C GLY A 235 1.85 11.04 13.61
N ASN A 236 0.75 11.76 13.48
CA ASN A 236 -0.54 11.38 14.08
C ASN A 236 -1.65 11.59 13.05
N HIS A 237 -2.19 10.47 12.55
CA HIS A 237 -3.22 10.45 11.51
C HIS A 237 -4.49 9.73 11.97
N GLU A 238 -4.67 9.50 13.27
CA GLU A 238 -5.78 8.73 13.88
C GLU A 238 -7.18 9.34 13.62
N ASP A 239 -7.26 10.60 13.20
CA ASP A 239 -8.52 11.22 12.80
C ASP A 239 -8.93 10.89 11.35
N GLU A 240 -7.98 10.56 10.48
CA GLU A 240 -8.24 10.15 9.09
C GLU A 240 -8.13 8.63 8.88
N LEU A 241 -7.31 7.96 9.68
CA LEU A 241 -7.03 6.53 9.65
C LEU A 241 -7.14 5.96 11.09
N PRO A 242 -8.37 5.66 11.57
CA PRO A 242 -8.66 5.42 13.00
C PRO A 242 -8.27 4.00 13.47
N LEU A 243 -6.98 3.67 13.41
CA LEU A 243 -6.43 2.35 13.71
C LEU A 243 -6.47 2.03 15.22
N GLN A 244 -6.16 2.99 16.07
CA GLN A 244 -6.19 2.79 17.53
C GLN A 244 -7.64 2.72 18.04
N LYS A 245 -8.53 3.58 17.53
CA LYS A 245 -9.98 3.53 17.80
C LYS A 245 -10.58 2.20 17.36
N ALA A 246 -10.04 1.59 16.31
CA ALA A 246 -10.43 0.24 15.88
C ALA A 246 -9.85 -0.89 16.75
N GLY A 247 -8.98 -0.59 17.71
CA GLY A 247 -8.42 -1.57 18.66
C GLY A 247 -7.22 -2.35 18.12
N PHE A 248 -6.55 -1.86 17.08
CA PHE A 248 -5.33 -2.49 16.58
C PHE A 248 -4.11 -2.10 17.42
N ASN A 249 -3.08 -2.94 17.40
CA ASN A 249 -1.81 -2.65 18.03
C ASN A 249 -0.99 -1.68 17.16
N VAL A 250 -1.40 -0.40 17.17
CA VAL A 250 -0.80 0.69 16.40
C VAL A 250 -0.29 1.77 17.35
N VAL A 251 0.89 2.29 17.06
CA VAL A 251 1.53 3.38 17.82
C VAL A 251 1.80 4.53 16.87
N PHE A 252 1.26 5.70 17.18
CA PHE A 252 1.63 6.94 16.50
C PHE A 252 2.80 7.59 17.24
N ASP A 253 3.94 7.75 16.56
CA ASP A 253 5.16 8.35 17.10
C ASP A 253 5.37 9.76 16.53
N ARG A 254 5.85 10.70 17.34
CA ARG A 254 5.91 12.12 16.96
C ARG A 254 7.24 12.52 16.33
#